data_AF-A0A3D3TC12-F1
#
_entry.id   AF-A0A3D3TC12-F1
#
_cell.length_a   1.000
_cell.length_b   1.000
_cell.length_c   1.000
_cell.angle_alpha   90.00
_cell.angle_beta   90.00
_cell.angle_gamma   90.00
#
_symmetry.space_group_name_H-M   'P 1'
#
loop_
_entity.id
_entity.type
_entity.pdbx_description
1 polymer ?
#
loop_
_entity_poly.entity_id
_entity_poly.type
_entity_poly.pdbx_seq_one_letter_code
_entity_poly.pdbx_strand_id
1 'polypeptide(L)'
;WQFMPATGKQYGLEIRDEVDERYHIEKSTEAACKYFKSAYAKYGNWKDVALSYNGGMGRITGELEKQLVYSGLDLWLVEETSRYYFRMAAIKQVFENPYKYGFVLKADQLYKPIQFKEVAVSESINDLTSFAKRNGATYAQLKDFNSWLRDRKLTITAKNPKTYTILIPVQESLYYKKGERREVYDRRWVSEQ
;
A
#
# COMPACT_ATOMS: atom_id res chain seq x y z
N TRP A 1 1.11 -0.03 -3.40
CA TRP A 1 0.12 0.11 -4.47
C TRP A 1 0.69 0.34 -5.88
N GLN A 2 2.02 0.26 -6.10
CA GLN A 2 2.62 0.22 -7.44
C GLN A 2 2.16 1.34 -8.41
N PHE A 3 1.86 2.53 -7.89
CA PHE A 3 1.45 3.65 -8.73
C PHE A 3 2.57 4.08 -9.70
N MET A 4 2.21 4.32 -10.95
CA MET A 4 3.07 5.09 -11.85
C MET A 4 3.15 6.54 -11.38
N PRO A 5 4.27 7.27 -11.60
CA PRO A 5 4.44 8.61 -11.05
C PRO A 5 3.32 9.59 -11.43
N ALA A 6 2.90 9.58 -12.69
CA ALA A 6 1.81 10.45 -13.16
C ALA A 6 0.49 10.15 -12.43
N THR A 7 0.14 8.87 -12.29
CA THR A 7 -1.08 8.45 -11.59
C THR A 7 -1.00 8.76 -10.10
N GLY A 8 0.14 8.51 -9.45
CA GLY A 8 0.31 8.86 -8.04
C GLY A 8 0.05 10.36 -7.77
N LYS A 9 0.62 11.24 -8.61
CA LYS A 9 0.38 12.69 -8.53
C LYS A 9 -1.09 13.04 -8.77
N GLN A 10 -1.74 12.42 -9.75
CA GLN A 10 -3.17 12.62 -10.03
C GLN A 10 -4.05 12.30 -8.80
N TYR A 11 -3.66 11.31 -7.99
CA TYR A 11 -4.36 10.93 -6.76
C TYR A 11 -3.78 11.57 -5.48
N GLY A 12 -2.97 12.64 -5.64
CA GLY A 12 -2.53 13.51 -4.54
C GLY A 12 -1.26 13.07 -3.82
N LEU A 13 -0.53 12.07 -4.35
CA LEU A 13 0.76 11.66 -3.78
C LEU A 13 1.86 12.63 -4.20
N GLU A 14 2.69 13.00 -3.23
CA GLU A 14 3.95 13.69 -3.48
C GLU A 14 5.00 12.73 -4.05
N ILE A 15 5.65 13.15 -5.13
CA ILE A 15 6.72 12.38 -5.78
C ILE A 15 7.83 13.36 -6.20
N ARG A 16 8.90 13.36 -5.42
CA ARG A 16 10.15 14.12 -5.55
C ARG A 16 11.33 13.20 -5.22
N ASP A 17 12.55 13.68 -5.44
CA ASP A 17 13.77 12.89 -5.28
C ASP A 17 13.99 12.41 -3.84
N GLU A 18 13.68 13.25 -2.85
CA GLU A 18 13.83 12.92 -1.42
C GLU A 18 12.55 12.32 -0.80
N VAL A 19 11.39 12.52 -1.43
CA VAL A 19 10.07 12.15 -0.90
C VAL A 19 9.23 11.51 -1.99
N ASP A 20 8.90 10.22 -1.85
CA ASP A 20 8.02 9.50 -2.76
C ASP A 20 6.93 8.75 -1.98
N GLU A 21 5.77 9.37 -1.89
CA GLU A 21 4.62 8.88 -1.11
C GLU A 21 3.94 7.66 -1.74
N ARG A 22 4.38 7.20 -2.91
CA ARG A 22 4.00 5.87 -3.43
C ARG A 22 4.49 4.74 -2.53
N TYR A 23 5.55 5.00 -1.74
CA TYR A 23 6.09 4.09 -0.73
C TYR A 23 5.55 4.40 0.67
N HIS A 24 4.70 5.42 0.83
CA HIS A 24 4.03 5.70 2.10
C HIS A 24 2.79 4.81 2.19
N ILE A 25 2.77 3.83 3.09
CA ILE A 25 1.73 2.79 3.16
C ILE A 25 0.33 3.41 3.23
N GLU A 26 0.08 4.30 4.19
CA GLU A 26 -1.24 4.89 4.39
C GLU A 26 -1.68 5.78 3.23
N LYS A 27 -0.87 6.79 2.87
CA LYS A 27 -1.19 7.72 1.76
C LYS A 27 -1.39 6.99 0.44
N SER A 28 -0.53 6.03 0.11
CA SER A 28 -0.69 5.25 -1.13
C SER A 28 -1.92 4.33 -1.08
N THR A 29 -2.34 3.86 0.10
CA THR A 29 -3.60 3.12 0.29
C THR A 29 -4.80 4.03 0.08
N GLU A 30 -4.79 5.23 0.64
CA GLU A 30 -5.84 6.21 0.42
C GLU A 30 -5.97 6.60 -1.06
N ALA A 31 -4.84 6.83 -1.74
CA ALA A 31 -4.81 7.09 -3.18
C ALA A 31 -5.36 5.91 -3.99
N ALA A 32 -5.04 4.67 -3.63
CA ALA A 32 -5.60 3.46 -4.26
C ALA A 32 -7.12 3.37 -4.05
N CYS A 33 -7.61 3.61 -2.84
CA CYS A 33 -9.04 3.67 -2.55
C CYS A 33 -9.76 4.74 -3.38
N LYS A 34 -9.18 5.94 -3.54
CA LYS A 34 -9.71 7.00 -4.41
C LYS A 34 -9.77 6.52 -5.87
N TYR A 35 -8.71 5.90 -6.37
CA TYR A 35 -8.69 5.30 -7.71
C TYR A 35 -9.83 4.29 -7.88
N PHE A 36 -9.96 3.33 -6.95
CA PHE A 36 -10.95 2.26 -7.08
C PHE A 36 -12.38 2.80 -7.07
N LYS A 37 -12.67 3.81 -6.24
CA LYS A 37 -13.96 4.49 -6.24
C LYS A 37 -14.25 5.19 -7.57
N SER A 38 -13.27 5.93 -8.13
CA SER A 38 -13.43 6.58 -9.43
C SER A 38 -13.60 5.58 -10.58
N ALA A 39 -12.83 4.50 -10.58
CA ALA A 39 -12.97 3.44 -11.58
C ALA A 39 -14.32 2.73 -11.46
N TYR A 40 -14.79 2.45 -10.24
CA TYR A 40 -16.08 1.80 -10.03
C TYR A 40 -17.24 2.72 -10.43
N ALA A 41 -17.15 4.02 -10.15
CA ALA A 41 -18.13 4.99 -10.62
C ALA A 41 -18.20 5.06 -12.16
N LYS A 42 -17.08 4.79 -12.85
CA LYS A 42 -17.02 4.74 -14.31
C LYS A 42 -17.59 3.44 -14.90
N TYR A 43 -17.18 2.29 -14.38
CA TYR A 43 -17.47 0.98 -14.99
C TYR A 43 -18.65 0.23 -14.36
N GLY A 44 -19.04 0.58 -13.13
CA GLY A 44 -20.13 -0.07 -12.40
C GLY A 44 -19.85 -1.52 -11.98
N ASN A 45 -18.66 -2.07 -12.23
CA ASN A 45 -18.32 -3.45 -11.90
C ASN A 45 -16.83 -3.61 -11.53
N TRP A 46 -16.53 -4.55 -10.63
CA TRP A 46 -15.17 -4.75 -10.12
C TRP A 46 -14.21 -5.43 -11.09
N LYS A 47 -14.73 -6.10 -12.13
CA LYS A 47 -13.90 -6.77 -13.15
C LYS A 47 -13.11 -5.72 -13.93
N ASP A 48 -13.82 -4.73 -14.44
CA ASP A 48 -13.23 -3.67 -15.25
C ASP A 48 -12.39 -2.73 -14.39
N VAL A 49 -12.75 -2.52 -13.12
CA VAL A 49 -11.90 -1.79 -12.14
C VAL A 49 -10.55 -2.48 -11.95
N ALA A 50 -10.53 -3.80 -11.78
CA ALA A 50 -9.28 -4.54 -11.61
C ALA A 50 -8.43 -4.46 -12.88
N LEU A 51 -9.03 -4.69 -14.06
CA LEU A 51 -8.34 -4.57 -15.34
C LEU A 51 -7.81 -3.16 -15.58
N SER A 52 -8.58 -2.12 -15.23
CA SER A 52 -8.16 -0.72 -15.40
C SER A 52 -7.01 -0.35 -14.48
N TYR A 53 -6.98 -0.93 -13.27
CA TYR A 53 -5.88 -0.68 -12.33
C TYR A 53 -4.55 -1.20 -12.88
N ASN A 54 -4.56 -2.38 -13.51
CA ASN A 54 -3.37 -2.96 -14.13
C ASN A 54 -3.04 -2.32 -15.49
N GLY A 55 -4.02 -2.27 -16.40
CA GLY A 55 -3.83 -1.87 -17.79
C GLY A 55 -3.98 -0.37 -18.07
N GLY A 56 -4.47 0.40 -17.09
CA GLY A 56 -4.81 1.81 -17.24
C GLY A 56 -6.26 2.04 -17.69
N MET A 57 -6.94 3.00 -17.08
CA MET A 57 -8.34 3.31 -17.36
C MET A 57 -8.59 3.78 -18.80
N GLY A 58 -7.67 4.58 -19.36
CA GLY A 58 -7.76 5.00 -20.77
C GLY A 58 -7.67 3.83 -21.74
N ARG A 59 -6.72 2.91 -21.50
CA ARG A 59 -6.54 1.71 -22.33
C ARG A 59 -7.77 0.80 -22.26
N ILE A 60 -8.25 0.46 -21.07
CA ILE A 60 -9.41 -0.42 -20.93
C ILE A 60 -10.66 0.20 -21.59
N THR A 61 -10.89 1.49 -21.39
CA THR A 61 -12.03 2.17 -22.04
C THR A 61 -11.91 2.12 -23.56
N GLY A 62 -10.75 2.46 -24.11
CA GLY A 62 -10.56 2.45 -25.56
C GLY A 62 -10.64 1.04 -26.17
N GLU A 63 -10.22 0.00 -25.46
CA GLU A 63 -10.34 -1.37 -25.95
C GLU A 63 -11.78 -1.89 -25.90
N LEU A 64 -12.58 -1.52 -24.89
CA LEU A 64 -14.03 -1.81 -24.86
C LEU A 64 -14.71 -1.21 -26.10
N GLU A 65 -14.41 0.05 -26.41
CA GLU A 65 -14.96 0.76 -27.56
C GLU A 65 -14.53 0.14 -28.89
N LYS A 66 -13.23 -0.15 -29.07
CA LYS A 66 -12.70 -0.73 -30.33
C LYS A 66 -13.19 -2.14 -30.60
N GLN A 67 -13.29 -2.96 -29.55
CA GLN A 67 -13.68 -4.36 -29.69
C GLN A 67 -15.20 -4.55 -29.62
N LEU A 68 -15.96 -3.46 -29.43
CA LEU A 68 -17.43 -3.45 -29.36
C LEU A 68 -17.98 -4.41 -28.30
N VAL A 69 -17.33 -4.45 -27.13
CA VAL A 69 -17.74 -5.27 -25.99
C VAL A 69 -17.99 -4.42 -24.75
N TYR A 70 -18.86 -4.92 -23.88
CA TYR A 70 -19.26 -4.21 -22.65
C TYR A 70 -18.55 -4.70 -21.40
N SER A 71 -17.99 -5.92 -21.41
CA SER A 71 -17.26 -6.48 -20.28
C SER A 71 -15.78 -6.59 -20.59
N GLY A 72 -14.94 -6.21 -19.63
CA GLY A 72 -13.50 -6.37 -19.74
C GLY A 72 -13.02 -7.83 -19.81
N LEU A 73 -13.86 -8.81 -19.45
CA LEU A 73 -13.54 -10.22 -19.64
C LEU A 73 -13.70 -10.71 -21.08
N ASP A 74 -14.44 -9.98 -21.90
CA ASP A 74 -14.60 -10.27 -23.32
C ASP A 74 -13.49 -9.60 -24.16
N LEU A 75 -12.63 -8.79 -23.52
CA LEU A 75 -11.53 -8.12 -24.19
C LEU A 75 -10.39 -9.08 -24.54
N TRP A 76 -9.94 -8.98 -25.78
CA TRP A 76 -8.64 -9.49 -26.19
C TRP A 76 -7.53 -8.54 -25.73
N LEU A 77 -6.97 -8.83 -24.55
CA LEU A 77 -5.84 -8.10 -23.96
C LEU A 77 -4.59 -8.98 -23.88
N VAL A 78 -3.46 -8.33 -23.61
CA VAL A 78 -2.22 -9.03 -23.25
C VAL A 78 -2.42 -9.86 -21.98
N GLU A 79 -1.72 -10.99 -21.92
CA GLU A 79 -1.91 -12.03 -20.90
C GLU A 79 -1.82 -11.48 -19.47
N GLU A 80 -0.93 -10.52 -19.21
CA GLU A 80 -0.77 -9.94 -17.88
C GLU A 80 -2.05 -9.24 -17.39
N THR A 81 -2.69 -8.43 -18.23
CA THR A 81 -3.91 -7.72 -17.85
C THR A 81 -5.09 -8.69 -17.77
N SER A 82 -5.24 -9.61 -18.72
CA SER A 82 -6.34 -10.60 -18.72
C SER A 82 -6.34 -11.46 -17.46
N ARG A 83 -5.17 -11.88 -16.97
CA ARG A 83 -5.05 -12.69 -15.74
C ARG A 83 -5.24 -11.89 -14.45
N TYR A 84 -5.09 -10.56 -14.49
CA TYR A 84 -5.03 -9.74 -13.29
C TYR A 84 -6.31 -9.85 -12.46
N TYR A 85 -7.48 -9.80 -13.09
CA TYR A 85 -8.76 -9.96 -12.38
C TYR A 85 -8.84 -11.33 -11.68
N PHE A 86 -8.49 -12.41 -12.37
CA PHE A 86 -8.54 -13.77 -11.79
C PHE A 86 -7.56 -13.93 -10.63
N ARG A 87 -6.37 -13.33 -10.70
CA ARG A 87 -5.41 -13.30 -9.57
C ARG A 87 -6.01 -12.57 -8.37
N MET A 88 -6.65 -11.41 -8.57
CA MET A 88 -7.32 -10.67 -7.50
C MET A 88 -8.49 -11.46 -6.90
N ALA A 89 -9.29 -12.12 -7.74
CA ALA A 89 -10.38 -12.98 -7.30
C ALA A 89 -9.86 -14.15 -6.44
N ALA A 90 -8.78 -14.82 -6.87
CA ALA A 90 -8.15 -15.90 -6.11
C ALA A 90 -7.62 -15.42 -4.75
N ILE A 91 -6.92 -14.28 -4.72
CA ILE A 91 -6.43 -13.68 -3.46
C ILE A 91 -7.61 -13.37 -2.54
N LYS A 92 -8.65 -12.72 -3.04
CA LYS A 92 -9.87 -12.45 -2.26
C LYS A 92 -10.47 -13.73 -1.68
N GLN A 93 -10.59 -14.79 -2.49
CA GLN A 93 -11.12 -16.07 -2.03
C GLN A 93 -10.29 -16.66 -0.89
N VAL A 94 -8.96 -16.65 -1.01
CA VAL A 94 -8.04 -17.11 0.05
C VAL A 94 -8.19 -16.28 1.31
N PHE A 95 -8.25 -14.95 1.21
CA PHE A 95 -8.39 -14.08 2.38
C PHE A 95 -9.75 -14.20 3.08
N GLU A 96 -10.82 -14.50 2.35
CA GLU A 96 -12.16 -14.67 2.94
C GLU A 96 -12.37 -16.06 3.58
N ASN A 97 -11.68 -17.09 3.07
CA ASN A 97 -11.86 -18.48 3.51
C ASN A 97 -10.53 -19.26 3.50
N PRO A 98 -9.50 -18.85 4.26
CA PRO A 98 -8.16 -19.46 4.16
C PRO A 98 -8.16 -20.96 4.44
N TYR A 99 -8.91 -21.42 5.44
CA TYR A 99 -9.02 -22.84 5.77
C TYR A 99 -9.53 -23.70 4.61
N LYS A 100 -10.52 -23.21 3.85
CA LYS A 100 -11.06 -23.90 2.66
C LYS A 100 -9.98 -24.17 1.60
N TYR A 101 -8.96 -23.31 1.54
CA TYR A 101 -7.86 -23.40 0.59
C TYR A 101 -6.58 -23.99 1.20
N GLY A 102 -6.69 -24.66 2.35
CA GLY A 102 -5.58 -25.40 2.99
C GLY A 102 -4.70 -24.58 3.93
N PHE A 103 -5.06 -23.33 4.23
CA PHE A 103 -4.32 -22.51 5.19
C PHE A 103 -4.86 -22.75 6.60
N VAL A 104 -4.13 -23.54 7.39
CA VAL A 104 -4.42 -23.82 8.80
C VAL A 104 -3.58 -22.87 9.67
N LEU A 105 -4.04 -21.63 9.83
CA LEU A 105 -3.34 -20.62 10.61
C LEU A 105 -3.82 -20.61 12.06
N LYS A 106 -2.89 -20.38 12.99
CA LYS A 106 -3.17 -20.11 14.40
C LYS A 106 -2.98 -18.64 14.71
N ALA A 107 -3.61 -18.15 15.78
CA ALA A 107 -3.49 -16.75 16.17
C ALA A 107 -2.03 -16.35 16.39
N ASP A 108 -1.22 -17.21 17.00
CA ASP A 108 0.20 -17.00 17.25
C ASP A 108 1.11 -17.09 16.01
N GLN A 109 0.55 -17.31 14.82
CA GLN A 109 1.28 -17.27 13.55
C GLN A 109 1.06 -15.95 12.78
N LEU A 110 0.04 -15.15 13.14
CA LEU A 110 -0.28 -13.91 12.44
C LEU A 110 0.69 -12.77 12.78
N TYR A 111 1.08 -11.95 11.81
CA TYR A 111 1.89 -10.76 12.11
C TYR A 111 1.22 -9.85 13.13
N LYS A 112 2.01 -9.27 14.05
CA LYS A 112 1.51 -8.24 14.95
C LYS A 112 1.75 -6.84 14.37
N PRO A 113 0.84 -5.89 14.57
CA PRO A 113 1.11 -4.49 14.27
C PRO A 113 2.29 -3.97 15.10
N ILE A 114 3.22 -3.29 14.43
CA ILE A 114 4.31 -2.57 15.10
C ILE A 114 3.75 -1.27 15.66
N GLN A 115 4.16 -0.90 16.87
CA GLN A 115 3.76 0.36 17.48
C GLN A 115 4.76 1.46 17.11
N PHE A 116 4.25 2.67 16.91
CA PHE A 116 5.06 3.81 16.48
C PHE A 116 4.86 5.01 17.40
N LYS A 117 5.94 5.75 17.60
CA LYS A 117 5.89 7.16 17.98
C LYS A 117 5.88 7.98 16.70
N GLU A 118 4.89 8.84 16.57
CA GLU A 118 4.81 9.81 15.48
C GLU A 118 5.64 11.05 15.82
N VAL A 119 6.53 11.44 14.90
CA VAL A 119 7.34 12.65 15.03
C VAL A 119 6.99 13.59 13.89
N ALA A 120 6.37 14.73 14.22
CA ALA A 120 6.13 15.81 13.28
C ALA A 120 7.45 16.54 12.98
N VAL A 121 7.78 16.70 11.70
CA VAL A 121 8.99 17.35 11.21
C VAL A 121 8.60 18.45 10.24
N SER A 122 8.82 19.69 10.65
CA SER A 122 8.61 20.90 9.86
C SER A 122 9.90 21.59 9.44
N GLU A 123 11.06 21.04 9.81
CA GLU A 123 12.39 21.55 9.50
C GLU A 123 13.24 20.53 8.75
N SER A 124 14.27 20.99 8.04
CA SER A 124 15.15 20.11 7.28
C SER A 124 15.93 19.15 8.19
N ILE A 125 16.07 17.90 7.76
CA ILE A 125 16.94 16.90 8.36
C ILE A 125 18.12 16.66 7.42
N ASN A 126 19.31 17.16 7.78
CA ASN A 126 20.50 17.01 6.95
C ASN A 126 21.10 15.59 6.98
N ASP A 127 20.83 14.81 8.02
CA ASP A 127 21.25 13.41 8.15
C ASP A 127 20.21 12.58 8.91
N LEU A 128 19.49 11.73 8.17
CA LEU A 128 18.49 10.81 8.70
C LEU A 128 19.13 9.73 9.60
N THR A 129 20.42 9.44 9.46
CA THR A 129 21.14 8.50 10.33
C THR A 129 21.19 9.05 11.76
N SER A 130 21.66 10.29 11.91
CA SER A 130 21.70 10.99 13.19
C SER A 130 20.30 11.26 13.74
N PHE A 131 19.33 11.56 12.88
CA PHE A 131 17.92 11.69 13.28
C PHE A 131 17.37 10.38 13.86
N ALA A 132 17.58 9.24 13.18
CA ALA A 132 17.16 7.93 13.66
C ALA A 132 17.79 7.63 15.03
N LYS A 133 19.11 7.80 15.14
CA LYS A 133 19.86 7.52 16.38
C LYS A 133 19.35 8.36 17.55
N ARG A 134 19.09 9.66 17.35
CA ARG A 134 18.53 10.55 18.39
C ARG A 134 17.12 10.14 18.82
N ASN A 135 16.36 9.49 17.94
CA ASN A 135 15.03 8.96 18.24
C ASN A 135 15.06 7.48 18.68
N GLY A 136 16.23 6.93 19.00
CA GLY A 136 16.34 5.55 19.51
C GLY A 136 16.07 4.47 18.47
N ALA A 137 16.23 4.76 17.18
CA ALA A 137 16.09 3.81 16.09
C ALA A 137 17.39 3.71 15.27
N THR A 138 17.60 2.57 14.62
CA THR A 138 18.63 2.45 13.58
C THR A 138 18.17 3.11 12.28
N TYR A 139 19.10 3.47 11.39
CA TYR A 139 18.73 3.97 10.06
C TYR A 139 17.90 2.96 9.26
N ALA A 140 18.20 1.65 9.39
CA ALA A 140 17.42 0.60 8.75
C ALA A 140 15.98 0.55 9.28
N GLN A 141 15.80 0.57 10.61
CA GLN A 141 14.47 0.62 11.23
C GLN A 141 13.68 1.84 10.77
N LEU A 142 14.30 3.03 10.73
CA LEU A 142 13.65 4.23 10.22
C LEU A 142 13.18 4.03 8.77
N LYS A 143 14.02 3.45 7.92
CA LYS A 143 13.78 3.23 6.50
C LYS A 143 12.74 2.16 6.20
N ASP A 144 12.63 1.14 7.03
CA ASP A 144 11.62 0.09 6.89
C ASP A 144 10.20 0.66 7.03
N PHE A 145 10.01 1.57 7.99
CA PHE A 145 8.69 2.17 8.28
C PHE A 145 8.43 3.51 7.57
N ASN A 146 9.48 4.15 7.03
CA ASN A 146 9.38 5.39 6.28
C ASN A 146 10.06 5.25 4.91
N SER A 147 9.73 4.18 4.18
CA SER A 147 10.34 3.88 2.89
C SER A 147 10.08 4.94 1.81
N TRP A 148 9.14 5.87 2.08
CA TRP A 148 8.87 7.09 1.30
C TRP A 148 9.94 8.15 1.40
N LEU A 149 10.79 8.16 2.44
CA LEU A 149 11.98 9.01 2.49
C LEU A 149 13.04 8.41 1.58
N ARG A 150 13.26 8.93 0.38
CA ARG A 150 14.08 8.27 -0.65
C ARG A 150 15.58 8.56 -0.57
N ASP A 151 15.98 9.59 0.18
CA ASP A 151 17.38 9.98 0.39
C ASP A 151 17.82 9.71 1.86
N ARG A 152 19.06 10.07 2.21
CA ARG A 152 19.61 10.14 3.58
C ARG A 152 19.34 11.48 4.25
N LYS A 153 18.66 12.42 3.59
CA LYS A 153 18.26 13.72 4.10
C LYS A 153 16.80 14.03 3.74
N LEU A 154 16.23 15.05 4.37
CA LEU A 154 14.91 15.61 4.08
C LEU A 154 15.01 17.13 4.07
N THR A 155 14.80 17.75 2.93
CA THR A 155 14.88 19.19 2.73
C THR A 155 13.49 19.81 2.81
N ILE A 156 13.29 20.72 3.76
CA ILE A 156 12.07 21.52 3.92
C ILE A 156 12.47 22.98 3.78
N THR A 157 11.86 23.68 2.81
CA THR A 157 12.21 25.06 2.48
C THR A 157 11.04 26.00 2.79
N ALA A 158 11.35 27.25 3.10
CA ALA A 158 10.33 28.28 3.30
C ALA A 158 9.42 28.51 2.07
N LYS A 159 9.89 28.16 0.87
CA LYS A 159 9.10 28.25 -0.38
C LYS A 159 8.05 27.13 -0.51
N ASN A 160 8.20 26.04 0.25
CA ASN A 160 7.28 24.92 0.27
C ASN A 160 7.23 24.37 1.70
N PRO A 161 6.65 25.14 2.64
CA PRO A 161 6.57 24.72 4.03
C PRO A 161 5.69 23.49 4.11
N LYS A 162 6.26 22.39 4.57
CA LYS A 162 5.56 21.12 4.78
C LYS A 162 5.92 20.56 6.14
N THR A 163 4.93 19.91 6.74
CA THR A 163 5.15 19.08 7.91
C THR A 163 4.97 17.63 7.49
N TYR A 164 5.95 16.80 7.80
CA TYR A 164 5.88 15.37 7.60
C TYR A 164 5.76 14.65 8.95
N THR A 165 5.00 13.56 8.99
CA THR A 165 4.99 12.66 10.13
C THR A 165 5.93 11.50 9.84
N ILE A 166 6.98 11.37 10.64
CA ILE A 166 7.92 10.26 10.58
C ILE A 166 7.58 9.25 11.67
N LEU A 167 7.44 7.99 11.30
CA LEU A 167 7.14 6.89 12.22
C LEU A 167 8.43 6.34 12.83
N ILE A 168 8.55 6.41 14.16
CA ILE A 168 9.66 5.82 14.90
C ILE A 168 9.16 4.56 15.61
N PRO A 169 9.69 3.36 15.31
CA PRO A 169 9.20 2.14 15.94
C PRO A 169 9.52 2.12 17.43
N VAL A 170 8.56 1.66 18.24
CA VAL A 170 8.78 1.33 19.65
C VAL A 170 9.57 0.03 19.72
N GLN A 171 10.75 0.03 20.36
CA GLN A 171 11.71 -1.09 20.32
C GLN A 171 11.11 -2.40 20.83
N GLU A 172 10.31 -2.35 21.90
CA GLU A 172 9.65 -3.51 22.48
C GLU A 172 8.64 -4.15 21.52
N SER A 173 8.08 -3.36 20.60
CA SER A 173 7.10 -3.82 19.61
C SER A 173 7.74 -4.55 18.42
N LEU A 174 9.06 -4.42 18.21
CA LEU A 174 9.77 -5.08 17.12
C LEU A 174 9.97 -6.58 17.34
N TYR A 175 9.86 -7.04 18.58
CA TYR A 175 10.12 -8.43 18.96
C TYR A 175 8.83 -9.16 19.31
N TYR A 176 8.74 -10.43 18.93
CA TYR A 176 7.67 -11.32 19.37
C TYR A 176 7.99 -11.88 20.75
N LYS A 177 7.03 -11.79 21.69
CA LYS A 177 7.18 -12.37 23.04
C LYS A 177 6.46 -13.71 23.11
N LYS A 178 7.11 -14.71 23.72
CA LYS A 178 6.48 -16.02 23.97
C LYS A 178 5.27 -15.84 24.89
N GLY A 179 4.12 -16.37 24.51
CA GLY A 179 2.88 -16.27 25.29
C GLY A 179 2.12 -14.94 25.10
N GLU A 180 2.61 -14.02 24.25
CA GLU A 180 1.86 -12.82 23.87
C GLU A 180 0.64 -13.23 23.01
N ARG A 181 -0.55 -12.89 23.48
CA ARG A 181 -1.78 -13.09 22.71
C ARG A 181 -1.77 -12.15 21.51
N ARG A 182 -1.93 -12.70 20.31
CA ARG A 182 -2.03 -11.89 19.09
C ARG A 182 -3.47 -11.47 18.86
N GLU A 183 -3.66 -10.21 18.52
CA GLU A 183 -4.95 -9.71 18.07
C GLU A 183 -5.24 -10.27 16.69
N VAL A 184 -6.38 -10.96 16.57
CA VAL A 184 -6.86 -11.49 15.29
C VAL A 184 -7.90 -10.51 14.77
N TYR A 185 -7.53 -9.70 13.79
CA TYR A 185 -8.42 -8.71 13.18
C TYR A 185 -9.67 -9.37 12.58
N ASP A 186 -9.48 -10.48 11.88
CA ASP A 186 -10.57 -11.27 11.29
C ASP A 186 -10.47 -12.72 11.74
N ARG A 187 -11.45 -13.17 12.54
CA ARG A 187 -11.47 -14.54 13.08
C ARG A 187 -11.52 -15.62 12.00
N ARG A 188 -11.97 -15.29 10.78
CA ARG A 188 -11.97 -16.23 9.64
C ARG A 188 -10.56 -16.65 9.23
N TRP A 189 -9.53 -15.88 9.61
CA TRP A 189 -8.15 -16.17 9.25
C TRP A 189 -7.54 -17.30 10.06
N VAL A 190 -8.07 -17.59 11.25
CA VAL A 190 -7.53 -18.62 12.14
C VAL A 190 -8.43 -19.85 12.17
N SER A 191 -7.81 -21.01 12.38
CA SER A 191 -8.47 -22.31 12.45
C SER A 191 -9.08 -22.61 13.82
N GLU A 192 -8.64 -21.90 14.86
CA GLU A 192 -9.18 -21.98 16.22
C GLU A 192 -10.45 -21.12 16.28
N GLN A 193 -11.61 -21.75 16.07
CA GLN A 193 -12.93 -21.10 16.17
C GLN A 193 -13.49 -21.14 17.58
#